data_AF-A0A1Q6R821-F1
#
_entry.id   AF-A0A1Q6R821-F1
#
_cell.length_a   1.000
_cell.length_b   1.000
_cell.length_c   1.000
_cell.angle_alpha   90.00
_cell.angle_beta   90.00
_cell.angle_gamma   90.00
#
_symmetry.space_group_name_H-M   'P 1'
#
loop_
_entity.id
_entity.type
_entity.pdbx_description
1 polymer ?
#
loop_
_entity_poly.entity_id
_entity_poly.type
_entity_poly.pdbx_seq_one_letter_code
_entity_poly.pdbx_strand_id
1 'polypeptide(L)'
;MMLTVDDYYDWYLKGKSLPEIMREIENLRKTMASLKSKMESPKYNKEDSCWPNEKMQICATRAYLNRAKEAYAEAGGVYELTKAEKKAADFAARIPLIDKIILNIDSFNLGLEIRTVRFRGERTYLKINNPFYSYPSGKTCRHQLPISRELFLQSIKGLNIGEWRPKYNVKRFGYTVIDGSDWSLEIYFSDEDKPFKVYGDNNYPYNFADLYELLSFDKTGASLPGEARGLYFRVEWLGARS
;
A
#
# COMPACT_ATOMS: atom_id res chain seq x y z
N MET A 1 -3.04 -23.19 -8.26
CA MET A 1 -3.35 -23.65 -6.88
C MET A 1 -2.34 -23.01 -5.94
N MET A 2 -2.78 -22.39 -4.84
CA MET A 2 -1.87 -21.94 -3.78
C MET A 2 -1.88 -22.99 -2.67
N LEU A 3 -0.71 -23.26 -2.10
CA LEU A 3 -0.55 -24.18 -0.99
C LEU A 3 -1.01 -23.51 0.32
N THR A 4 -1.32 -24.33 1.32
CA THR A 4 -1.37 -23.81 2.69
C THR A 4 0.05 -23.56 3.19
N VAL A 5 0.20 -22.80 4.27
CA VAL A 5 1.53 -22.55 4.87
C VAL A 5 2.17 -23.84 5.36
N ASP A 6 1.36 -24.77 5.89
CA ASP A 6 1.81 -26.06 6.40
C ASP A 6 2.26 -26.98 5.26
N ASP A 7 1.47 -27.08 4.18
CA ASP A 7 1.85 -27.83 2.99
C ASP A 7 3.15 -27.26 2.37
N TYR A 8 3.28 -25.94 2.35
CA TYR A 8 4.49 -25.28 1.86
C TYR A 8 5.70 -25.64 2.74
N TYR A 9 5.55 -25.63 4.07
CA TYR A 9 6.62 -26.04 4.97
C TYR A 9 7.04 -27.49 4.73
N ASP A 10 6.08 -28.41 4.69
CA ASP A 10 6.35 -29.83 4.50
C ASP A 10 7.06 -30.11 3.17
N TRP A 11 6.71 -29.38 2.10
CA TRP A 11 7.25 -29.64 0.76
C TRP A 11 8.58 -28.91 0.49
N TYR A 12 8.73 -27.67 1.00
CA TYR A 12 9.84 -26.79 0.60
C TYR A 12 10.86 -26.52 1.70
N LEU A 13 10.52 -26.70 2.98
CA LEU A 13 11.36 -26.28 4.11
C LEU A 13 11.79 -27.45 5.01
N LYS A 14 10.94 -28.45 5.20
CA LYS A 14 11.19 -29.57 6.12
C LYS A 14 12.39 -30.39 5.70
N GLY A 15 13.33 -30.59 6.64
CA GLY A 15 14.55 -31.37 6.42
C GLY A 15 15.58 -30.70 5.50
N LYS A 16 15.39 -29.43 5.13
CA LYS A 16 16.34 -28.66 4.31
C LYS A 16 17.50 -28.12 5.14
N SER A 17 18.64 -27.97 4.49
CA SER A 17 19.82 -27.34 5.08
C SER A 17 19.67 -25.81 5.15
N LEU A 18 20.44 -25.16 6.04
CA LEU A 18 20.43 -23.69 6.17
C LEU A 18 20.64 -22.95 4.82
N PRO A 19 21.60 -23.33 3.95
CA PRO A 19 21.78 -22.66 2.66
C PRO A 19 20.57 -22.82 1.72
N GLU A 20 19.90 -23.97 1.74
CA GLU A 20 18.71 -24.21 0.92
C GLU A 20 17.52 -23.35 1.38
N ILE A 21 17.30 -23.25 2.69
CA ILE A 21 16.26 -22.39 3.26
C ILE A 21 16.55 -20.91 2.95
N MET A 22 17.80 -20.47 3.06
CA MET A 22 18.19 -19.10 2.70
C MET A 22 17.95 -18.81 1.22
N ARG A 23 18.29 -19.75 0.33
CA ARG A 23 18.00 -19.62 -1.11
C ARG A 23 16.50 -19.48 -1.37
N GLU A 24 15.68 -20.23 -0.63
CA GLU A 24 14.23 -20.13 -0.76
C GLU A 24 13.69 -18.79 -0.26
N ILE A 25 14.21 -18.26 0.85
CA ILE A 25 13.92 -16.90 1.32
C ILE A 25 14.23 -15.87 0.22
N GLU A 26 15.37 -15.98 -0.45
CA GLU A 26 15.73 -15.09 -1.56
C GLU A 26 14.78 -15.22 -2.75
N ASN A 27 14.40 -16.44 -3.11
CA ASN A 27 13.45 -16.71 -4.19
C ASN A 27 12.09 -16.07 -3.89
N LEU A 28 11.54 -16.29 -2.69
CA LEU A 28 10.28 -15.69 -2.25
C LEU A 28 10.32 -14.16 -2.30
N ARG A 29 11.45 -13.55 -1.88
CA ARG A 29 11.65 -12.10 -1.96
C ARG A 29 11.63 -11.60 -3.40
N LYS A 30 12.33 -12.29 -4.32
CA LYS A 30 12.35 -11.96 -5.75
C LYS A 30 10.96 -12.10 -6.36
N THR A 31 10.23 -13.17 -6.04
CA THR A 31 8.86 -13.40 -6.49
C THR A 31 7.92 -12.29 -6.02
N MET A 32 7.94 -11.96 -4.73
CA MET A 32 7.12 -10.87 -4.19
C MET A 32 7.46 -9.52 -4.82
N ALA A 33 8.74 -9.22 -5.03
CA ALA A 33 9.17 -7.98 -5.69
C ALA A 33 8.72 -7.91 -7.16
N SER A 34 8.79 -9.03 -7.88
CA SER A 34 8.32 -9.16 -9.26
C SER A 34 6.81 -8.93 -9.36
N LEU A 35 6.02 -9.57 -8.49
CA LEU A 35 4.56 -9.40 -8.44
C LEU A 35 4.17 -7.95 -8.16
N LYS A 36 4.81 -7.30 -7.17
CA LYS A 36 4.59 -5.87 -6.89
C LYS A 36 4.94 -5.02 -8.10
N SER A 37 6.10 -5.26 -8.73
CA SER A 37 6.51 -4.50 -9.91
C SER A 37 5.58 -4.72 -11.11
N LYS A 38 4.98 -5.90 -11.25
CA LYS A 38 3.95 -6.19 -12.25
C LYS A 38 2.71 -5.34 -12.01
N MET A 39 2.19 -5.31 -10.78
CA MET A 39 1.01 -4.53 -10.39
C MET A 39 1.24 -3.01 -10.48
N GLU A 40 2.49 -2.56 -10.27
CA GLU A 40 2.88 -1.15 -10.36
C GLU A 40 3.16 -0.69 -11.81
N SER A 41 3.20 -1.60 -12.78
CA SER A 41 3.52 -1.28 -14.18
C SER A 41 2.33 -0.60 -14.87
N PRO A 42 2.50 0.48 -15.66
CA PRO A 42 1.43 1.12 -16.43
C PRO A 42 0.66 0.21 -17.40
N LYS A 43 1.21 -0.98 -17.71
CA LYS A 43 0.54 -2.00 -18.54
C LYS A 43 -0.30 -3.00 -17.73
N TYR A 44 -0.29 -2.90 -16.39
CA TYR A 44 -1.07 -3.79 -15.56
C TYR A 44 -2.55 -3.56 -15.78
N ASN A 45 -3.22 -4.58 -16.31
CA ASN A 45 -4.66 -4.60 -16.44
C ASN A 45 -5.23 -5.62 -15.43
N LYS A 46 -6.05 -5.14 -14.50
CA LYS A 46 -6.68 -5.98 -13.49
C LYS A 46 -7.72 -6.94 -14.10
N GLU A 47 -8.29 -6.59 -15.25
CA GLU A 47 -9.30 -7.40 -15.95
C GLU A 47 -8.70 -8.67 -16.58
N ASP A 48 -7.40 -8.63 -16.89
CA ASP A 48 -6.67 -9.78 -17.44
C ASP A 48 -6.14 -10.72 -16.35
N SER A 49 -6.42 -10.42 -15.07
CA SER A 49 -5.93 -11.21 -13.93
C SER A 49 -6.76 -12.48 -13.75
N CYS A 50 -6.12 -13.64 -13.92
CA CYS A 50 -6.72 -14.94 -13.63
C CYS A 50 -6.58 -15.29 -12.14
N TRP A 51 -7.45 -16.17 -11.64
CA TRP A 51 -7.36 -16.67 -10.27
C TRP A 51 -6.25 -17.71 -10.14
N PRO A 52 -5.39 -17.65 -9.09
CA PRO A 52 -5.30 -16.62 -8.06
C PRO A 52 -4.65 -15.33 -8.59
N ASN A 53 -5.25 -14.17 -8.29
CA ASN A 53 -4.73 -12.87 -8.72
C ASN A 53 -3.42 -12.49 -7.99
N GLU A 54 -2.71 -11.49 -8.53
CA GLU A 54 -1.40 -11.07 -8.00
C GLU A 54 -1.45 -10.63 -6.54
N LYS A 55 -2.53 -9.98 -6.09
CA LYS A 55 -2.69 -9.54 -4.69
C LYS A 55 -2.71 -10.74 -3.75
N MET A 56 -3.45 -11.80 -4.11
CA MET A 56 -3.46 -13.05 -3.34
C MET A 56 -2.09 -13.74 -3.34
N GLN A 57 -1.43 -13.78 -4.50
CA GLN A 57 -0.09 -14.36 -4.60
C GLN A 57 0.91 -13.61 -3.71
N ILE A 58 0.84 -12.27 -3.63
CA ILE A 58 1.66 -11.48 -2.72
C ILE A 58 1.36 -11.85 -1.26
N CYS A 59 0.09 -11.98 -0.88
CA CYS A 59 -0.29 -12.37 0.49
C CYS A 59 0.25 -13.76 0.88
N ALA A 60 0.08 -14.76 0.01
CA ALA A 60 0.60 -16.11 0.26
C ALA A 60 2.13 -16.12 0.29
N THR A 61 2.79 -15.45 -0.66
CA THR A 61 4.25 -15.34 -0.69
C THR A 61 4.80 -14.71 0.59
N ARG A 62 4.09 -13.72 1.16
CA ARG A 62 4.47 -13.11 2.45
C ARG A 62 4.34 -14.11 3.59
N ALA A 63 3.27 -14.91 3.62
CA ALA A 63 3.10 -15.95 4.63
C ALA A 63 4.20 -17.02 4.54
N TYR A 64 4.52 -17.50 3.33
CA TYR A 64 5.62 -18.43 3.09
C TYR A 64 6.97 -17.84 3.50
N LEU A 65 7.21 -16.56 3.22
CA LEU A 65 8.45 -15.87 3.60
C LEU A 65 8.62 -15.80 5.12
N ASN A 66 7.54 -15.54 5.86
CA ASN A 66 7.58 -15.55 7.31
C ASN A 66 7.87 -16.96 7.85
N ARG A 67 7.17 -17.99 7.33
CA ARG A 67 7.43 -19.38 7.72
C ARG A 67 8.85 -19.84 7.38
N ALA A 68 9.39 -19.43 6.24
CA ALA A 68 10.76 -19.75 5.85
C ALA A 68 11.80 -19.12 6.79
N LYS A 69 11.55 -17.89 7.28
CA LYS A 69 12.39 -17.24 8.30
C LYS A 69 12.33 -17.96 9.64
N GLU A 70 11.14 -18.39 10.06
CA GLU A 70 10.97 -19.20 11.27
C GLU A 70 11.71 -20.54 11.16
N ALA A 71 11.54 -21.26 10.05
CA ALA A 71 12.24 -22.52 9.78
C ALA A 71 13.77 -22.34 9.75
N TYR A 72 14.26 -21.22 9.22
CA TYR A 72 15.69 -20.88 9.25
C TYR A 72 16.21 -20.70 10.68
N ALA A 73 15.42 -20.06 11.55
CA ALA A 73 15.74 -19.90 12.96
C ALA A 73 15.66 -21.23 13.74
N GLU A 74 14.64 -22.06 13.46
CA GLU A 74 14.49 -23.42 14.03
C GLU A 74 15.69 -24.32 13.68
N ALA A 75 16.26 -24.16 12.49
CA ALA A 75 17.47 -24.86 12.04
C ALA A 75 18.78 -24.31 12.65
N GLY A 76 18.70 -23.34 13.58
CA GLY A 76 19.85 -22.74 14.25
C GLY A 76 20.52 -21.58 13.50
N GLY A 77 19.89 -21.08 12.44
CA GLY A 77 20.37 -19.93 11.68
C GLY A 77 19.97 -18.59 12.32
N VAL A 78 20.82 -17.58 12.17
CA VAL A 78 20.49 -16.19 12.56
C VAL A 78 20.16 -15.40 11.30
N TYR A 79 18.89 -15.02 11.12
CA TYR A 79 18.46 -14.26 9.96
C TYR A 79 18.66 -12.75 10.17
N GLU A 80 19.52 -12.14 9.37
CA GLU A 80 19.69 -10.69 9.37
C GLU A 80 18.69 -10.00 8.44
N LEU A 81 17.88 -9.09 9.01
CA LEU A 81 16.96 -8.28 8.22
C LEU A 81 17.71 -7.40 7.22
N THR A 82 17.23 -7.36 5.99
CA THR A 82 17.74 -6.43 4.99
C THR A 82 17.35 -4.98 5.30
N LYS A 83 18.05 -4.00 4.70
CA LYS A 83 17.74 -2.57 4.90
C LYS A 83 16.26 -2.24 4.63
N ALA A 84 15.66 -2.85 3.61
CA ALA A 84 14.25 -2.63 3.28
C ALA A 84 13.31 -3.24 4.32
N GLU A 85 13.65 -4.39 4.89
CA GLU A 85 12.86 -5.05 5.94
C GLU A 85 12.98 -4.33 7.27
N LYS A 86 14.18 -3.85 7.63
CA LYS A 86 14.39 -2.98 8.79
C LYS A 86 13.51 -1.72 8.68
N LYS A 87 13.59 -1.01 7.56
CA LYS A 87 12.72 0.14 7.28
C LYS A 87 11.23 -0.19 7.45
N ALA A 88 10.78 -1.32 6.92
CA ALA A 88 9.38 -1.74 7.02
C ALA A 88 8.98 -2.09 8.47
N ALA A 89 9.86 -2.75 9.21
CA ALA A 89 9.66 -3.09 10.62
C ALA A 89 9.65 -1.83 11.51
N ASP A 90 10.58 -0.90 11.28
CA ASP A 90 10.65 0.38 12.00
C ASP A 90 9.38 1.21 11.77
N PHE A 91 8.89 1.28 10.53
CA PHE A 91 7.62 1.92 10.23
C PHE A 91 6.45 1.21 10.95
N ALA A 92 6.39 -0.12 10.89
CA ALA A 92 5.32 -0.90 11.52
C ALA A 92 5.27 -0.74 13.05
N ALA A 93 6.44 -0.64 13.70
CA ALA A 93 6.56 -0.38 15.13
C ALA A 93 6.04 1.01 15.52
N ARG A 94 6.12 2.00 14.61
CA ARG A 94 5.68 3.38 14.83
C ARG A 94 4.21 3.62 14.48
N ILE A 95 3.49 2.65 13.90
CA ILE A 95 2.07 2.80 13.55
C ILE A 95 1.19 3.27 14.73
N PRO A 96 1.35 2.77 15.97
CA PRO A 96 0.58 3.27 17.12
C PRO A 96 0.77 4.77 17.41
N LEU A 97 1.92 5.33 17.00
CA LEU A 97 2.30 6.72 17.22
C LEU A 97 1.80 7.67 16.12
N ILE A 98 1.08 7.17 15.11
CA ILE A 98 0.52 8.02 14.04
C ILE A 98 -0.48 9.01 14.64
N ASP A 99 -0.22 10.29 14.44
CA ASP A 99 -1.08 11.42 14.85
C ASP A 99 -1.93 11.93 13.68
N LYS A 100 -1.32 12.02 12.49
CA LYS A 100 -1.93 12.67 11.32
C LYS A 100 -1.43 12.05 10.02
N ILE A 101 -2.34 11.83 9.09
CA ILE A 101 -2.02 11.36 7.74
C ILE A 101 -2.54 12.39 6.74
N ILE A 102 -1.73 12.74 5.75
CA ILE A 102 -2.10 13.66 4.67
C ILE A 102 -1.83 12.93 3.35
N LEU A 103 -2.88 12.67 2.59
CA LEU A 103 -2.80 12.26 1.20
C LEU A 103 -3.17 13.46 0.33
N ASN A 104 -2.25 13.85 -0.54
CA ASN A 104 -2.46 14.87 -1.55
C ASN A 104 -2.44 14.18 -2.92
N ILE A 105 -3.46 14.44 -3.73
CA ILE A 105 -3.55 14.00 -5.12
C ILE A 105 -3.84 15.26 -5.94
N ASP A 106 -2.99 15.53 -6.92
CA ASP A 106 -3.20 16.57 -7.90
C ASP A 106 -3.30 15.91 -9.26
N SER A 107 -4.50 15.88 -9.83
CA SER A 107 -4.69 15.34 -11.18
C SER A 107 -5.49 16.30 -12.04
N PHE A 108 -5.20 16.25 -13.35
CA PHE A 108 -5.92 17.04 -14.34
C PHE A 108 -7.46 16.85 -14.25
N ASN A 109 -7.91 15.64 -13.91
CA ASN A 109 -9.34 15.30 -13.86
C ASN A 109 -10.01 15.57 -12.50
N LEU A 110 -9.28 15.42 -11.39
CA LEU A 110 -9.81 15.62 -10.03
C LEU A 110 -9.57 17.05 -9.50
N GLY A 111 -8.65 17.77 -10.12
CA GLY A 111 -7.98 18.91 -9.49
C GLY A 111 -7.22 18.48 -8.25
N LEU A 112 -6.84 19.46 -7.44
CA LEU A 112 -6.14 19.23 -6.18
C LEU A 112 -7.10 18.69 -5.11
N GLU A 113 -6.86 17.50 -4.59
CA GLU A 113 -7.58 16.90 -3.48
C GLU A 113 -6.64 16.56 -2.32
N ILE A 114 -6.92 17.12 -1.16
CA ILE A 114 -6.15 16.90 0.07
C ILE A 114 -7.03 16.20 1.09
N ARG A 115 -6.70 14.94 1.40
CA ARG A 115 -7.33 14.12 2.43
C ARG A 115 -6.47 14.13 3.68
N THR A 116 -7.01 14.61 4.79
CA THR A 116 -6.33 14.65 6.08
C THR A 116 -7.07 13.78 7.09
N VAL A 117 -6.39 12.77 7.64
CA VAL A 117 -6.85 11.99 8.78
C VAL A 117 -6.23 12.51 10.05
N ARG A 118 -7.05 12.64 11.11
CA ARG A 118 -6.62 12.93 12.48
C ARG A 118 -7.41 12.10 13.47
N PHE A 119 -6.83 11.86 14.63
CA PHE A 119 -7.46 11.11 15.72
C PHE A 119 -7.83 12.03 16.89
N ARG A 120 -8.91 11.70 17.59
CA ARG A 120 -9.27 12.32 18.89
C ARG A 120 -9.77 11.21 19.82
N GLY A 121 -8.90 10.75 20.71
CA GLY A 121 -9.15 9.52 21.47
C GLY A 121 -9.31 8.33 20.50
N GLU A 122 -10.37 7.55 20.71
CA GLU A 122 -10.71 6.39 19.87
C GLU A 122 -11.37 6.73 18.53
N ARG A 123 -11.68 8.01 18.28
CA ARG A 123 -12.41 8.44 17.08
C ARG A 123 -11.46 8.87 15.97
N THR A 124 -11.74 8.40 14.76
CA THR A 124 -11.03 8.78 13.53
C THR A 124 -11.82 9.83 12.76
N TYR A 125 -11.15 10.90 12.33
CA TYR A 125 -11.75 11.98 11.55
C TYR A 125 -11.04 12.13 10.21
N LEU A 126 -11.83 12.22 9.14
CA LEU A 126 -11.36 12.57 7.81
C LEU A 126 -11.81 13.99 7.47
N LYS A 127 -10.91 14.79 6.92
CA LYS A 127 -11.19 16.06 6.26
C LYS A 127 -10.76 15.93 4.82
N ILE A 128 -11.70 16.11 3.90
CA ILE A 128 -11.41 16.24 2.47
C ILE A 128 -11.46 17.74 2.13
N ASN A 129 -10.42 18.24 1.48
CA ASN A 129 -10.32 19.61 1.02
C ASN A 129 -9.96 19.62 -0.47
N ASN A 130 -10.74 20.33 -1.27
CA ASN A 130 -10.37 20.64 -2.65
C ASN A 130 -10.33 22.17 -2.77
N PRO A 131 -9.15 22.80 -2.83
CA PRO A 131 -9.03 24.26 -2.84
C PRO A 131 -9.63 24.92 -4.08
N PHE A 132 -9.94 24.17 -5.14
CA PHE A 132 -10.58 24.68 -6.35
C PHE A 132 -12.11 24.54 -6.34
N TYR A 133 -12.66 23.68 -5.47
CA TYR A 133 -14.10 23.57 -5.25
C TYR A 133 -14.47 24.16 -3.89
N SER A 134 -14.86 25.43 -3.88
CA SER A 134 -15.62 25.98 -2.75
C SER A 134 -16.99 25.31 -2.72
N TYR A 135 -17.19 24.35 -1.81
CA TYR A 135 -18.55 23.91 -1.49
C TYR A 135 -19.39 25.17 -1.21
N PRO A 136 -20.60 25.32 -1.79
CA PRO A 136 -21.41 26.53 -1.68
C PRO A 136 -21.84 26.91 -0.25
N SER A 137 -21.34 26.21 0.77
CA SER A 137 -21.61 26.48 2.19
C SER A 137 -20.37 26.78 3.05
N GLY A 138 -19.15 26.89 2.48
CA GLY A 138 -17.93 27.14 3.27
C GLY A 138 -17.60 26.05 4.32
N LYS A 139 -18.31 24.92 4.28
CA LYS A 139 -18.12 23.80 5.20
C LYS A 139 -17.02 22.90 4.63
N THR A 140 -15.82 22.98 5.19
CA THR A 140 -14.91 21.84 5.08
C THR A 140 -15.59 20.63 5.73
N CYS A 141 -15.85 19.58 4.97
CA CYS A 141 -16.48 18.37 5.48
C CYS A 141 -15.45 17.59 6.33
N ARG A 142 -15.28 17.98 7.59
CA ARG A 142 -14.71 17.09 8.60
C ARG A 142 -15.83 16.15 9.03
N HIS A 143 -15.68 14.87 8.77
CA HIS A 143 -16.61 13.85 9.25
C HIS A 143 -15.86 12.80 10.05
N GLN A 144 -16.53 12.31 11.09
CA GLN A 144 -16.07 11.16 11.82
C GLN A 144 -16.24 9.93 10.91
N LEU A 145 -15.19 9.13 10.74
CA LEU A 145 -15.31 7.87 10.02
C LEU A 145 -16.00 6.83 10.93
N PRO A 146 -16.76 5.89 10.35
CA PRO A 146 -17.38 4.79 11.10
C PRO A 146 -16.36 3.68 11.46
N ILE A 147 -15.11 4.07 11.77
CA ILE A 147 -14.02 3.17 12.14
C ILE A 147 -13.26 3.76 13.33
N SER A 148 -12.95 2.93 14.32
CA SER A 148 -12.15 3.36 15.48
C SER A 148 -10.71 3.65 15.06
N ARG A 149 -9.98 4.37 15.92
CA ARG A 149 -8.54 4.58 15.75
C ARG A 149 -7.82 3.25 15.62
N GLU A 150 -8.11 2.29 16.51
CA GLU A 150 -7.46 0.98 16.50
C GLU A 150 -7.65 0.24 15.16
N LEU A 151 -8.89 0.09 14.70
CA LEU A 151 -9.19 -0.61 13.44
C LEU A 151 -8.60 0.12 12.22
N PHE A 152 -8.57 1.45 12.27
CA PHE A 152 -7.93 2.24 11.22
C PHE A 152 -6.41 1.99 11.17
N LEU A 153 -5.74 1.98 12.33
CA LEU A 153 -4.31 1.71 12.42
C LEU A 153 -3.98 0.25 12.04
N GLN A 154 -4.84 -0.71 12.38
CA GLN A 154 -4.73 -2.10 11.90
C GLN A 154 -4.82 -2.18 10.37
N SER A 155 -5.72 -1.39 9.77
CA SER A 155 -5.85 -1.30 8.31
C SER A 155 -4.59 -0.71 7.68
N ILE A 156 -4.03 0.37 8.24
CA ILE A 156 -2.74 0.94 7.83
C ILE A 156 -1.59 -0.08 7.94
N LYS A 157 -1.57 -0.89 9.00
CA LYS A 157 -0.61 -1.98 9.17
C LYS A 157 -0.73 -3.02 8.06
N GLY A 158 -1.95 -3.43 7.72
CA GLY A 158 -2.23 -4.37 6.64
C GLY A 158 -1.80 -3.88 5.25
N LEU A 159 -1.73 -2.57 5.03
CA LEU A 159 -1.24 -1.98 3.78
C LEU A 159 0.29 -2.10 3.62
N ASN A 160 1.05 -2.46 4.66
CA ASN A 160 2.51 -2.62 4.56
C ASN A 160 3.22 -1.39 3.92
N ILE A 161 2.77 -0.17 4.22
CA ILE A 161 3.26 1.09 3.63
C ILE A 161 4.78 1.27 3.84
N GLY A 162 5.33 0.71 4.93
CA GLY A 162 6.78 0.74 5.20
C GLY A 162 7.63 0.10 4.09
N GLU A 163 7.06 -0.81 3.30
CA GLU A 163 7.73 -1.45 2.15
C GLU A 163 7.76 -0.56 0.89
N TRP A 164 7.02 0.55 0.87
CA TRP A 164 6.91 1.41 -0.30
C TRP A 164 8.24 2.07 -0.64
N ARG A 165 8.43 2.30 -1.95
CA ARG A 165 9.54 3.09 -2.46
C ARG A 165 9.36 4.56 -2.03
N PRO A 166 10.43 5.33 -1.83
CA PRO A 166 10.31 6.74 -1.49
C PRO A 166 9.71 7.59 -2.63
N LYS A 167 9.95 7.17 -3.88
CA LYS A 167 9.46 7.84 -5.09
C LYS A 167 8.94 6.81 -6.09
N TYR A 168 7.78 7.08 -6.67
CA TYR A 168 7.19 6.33 -7.77
C TYR A 168 7.18 7.18 -9.05
N ASN A 169 7.64 6.62 -10.16
CA ASN A 169 7.65 7.30 -11.45
C ASN A 169 7.69 6.27 -12.58
N VAL A 170 6.95 6.52 -13.65
CA VAL A 170 6.80 5.61 -14.80
C VAL A 170 8.08 5.37 -15.61
N LYS A 171 9.10 6.24 -15.48
CA LYS A 171 10.42 6.09 -16.15
C LYS A 171 11.10 4.77 -15.82
N ARG A 172 10.85 4.21 -14.62
CA ARG A 172 11.38 2.88 -14.23
C ARG A 172 10.87 1.74 -15.12
N PHE A 173 9.81 1.98 -15.88
CA PHE A 173 9.21 1.05 -16.83
C PHE A 173 9.43 1.48 -18.29
N GLY A 174 10.24 2.51 -18.53
CA GLY A 174 10.53 3.02 -19.88
C GLY A 174 9.46 3.93 -20.47
N TYR A 175 8.53 4.46 -19.67
CA TYR A 175 7.52 5.42 -20.15
C TYR A 175 7.86 6.85 -19.72
N THR A 176 7.33 7.80 -20.47
CA THR A 176 7.27 9.22 -20.10
C THR A 176 5.82 9.66 -20.25
N VAL A 177 5.31 10.39 -19.25
CA VAL A 177 3.97 10.99 -19.28
C VAL A 177 4.17 12.50 -19.21
N ILE A 178 3.47 13.23 -20.07
CA ILE A 178 3.58 14.70 -20.19
C ILE A 178 2.53 15.37 -19.31
N ASP A 179 1.28 14.92 -19.40
CA ASP A 179 0.16 15.38 -18.56
C ASP A 179 -0.40 14.21 -17.77
N GLY A 180 -0.62 14.39 -16.47
CA GLY A 180 -1.03 13.30 -15.63
C GLY A 180 -1.37 13.67 -14.20
N SER A 181 -1.06 12.77 -13.27
CA SER A 181 -1.42 12.89 -11.86
C SER A 181 -0.19 12.78 -10.96
N ASP A 182 -0.06 13.73 -10.04
CA ASP A 182 0.92 13.72 -8.98
C ASP A 182 0.25 13.38 -7.64
N TRP A 183 0.99 12.73 -6.76
CA TRP A 183 0.49 12.47 -5.41
C TRP A 183 1.61 12.45 -4.37
N SER A 184 1.24 12.73 -3.14
CA SER A 184 2.13 12.57 -1.98
C SER A 184 1.36 12.08 -0.76
N LEU A 185 2.01 11.22 0.01
CA LEU A 185 1.55 10.72 1.29
C LEU A 185 2.54 11.16 2.36
N GLU A 186 2.03 11.88 3.36
CA GLU A 186 2.78 12.25 4.55
C GLU A 186 2.11 11.66 5.79
N ILE A 187 2.89 10.96 6.60
CA ILE A 187 2.45 10.36 7.86
C ILE A 187 3.26 10.98 8.99
N TYR A 188 2.58 11.68 9.88
CA TYR A 188 3.14 12.34 11.04
C TYR A 188 2.94 11.47 12.27
N PHE A 189 4.01 11.36 13.06
CA PHE A 189 4.02 10.60 14.29
C PHE A 189 4.12 11.55 15.48
N SER A 190 3.64 11.14 16.64
CA SER A 190 3.68 11.96 17.86
C SER A 190 5.08 12.06 18.48
N ASP A 191 6.01 11.20 18.08
CA ASP A 191 7.36 11.09 18.63
C ASP A 191 8.41 11.91 17.87
N GLU A 192 8.10 12.40 16.66
CA GLU A 192 9.05 13.13 15.81
C GLU A 192 8.34 14.20 14.97
N ASP A 193 9.04 15.31 14.74
CA ASP A 193 8.54 16.39 13.86
C ASP A 193 8.62 16.01 12.37
N LYS A 194 9.51 15.08 12.00
CA LYS A 194 9.72 14.71 10.60
C LYS A 194 8.74 13.60 10.20
N PRO A 195 7.84 13.85 9.23
CA PRO A 195 6.92 12.82 8.77
C PRO A 195 7.63 11.79 7.88
N PHE A 196 7.06 10.58 7.83
CA PHE A 196 7.30 9.65 6.73
C PHE A 196 6.68 10.22 5.45
N LYS A 197 7.49 10.38 4.39
CA LYS A 197 7.05 10.95 3.12
C LYS A 197 7.30 9.98 1.97
N VAL A 198 6.28 9.80 1.14
CA VAL A 198 6.35 9.08 -0.14
C VAL A 198 5.58 9.89 -1.17
N TYR A 199 6.04 9.90 -2.40
CA TYR A 199 5.37 10.61 -3.49
C TYR A 199 5.49 9.85 -4.79
N GLY A 200 4.63 10.19 -5.73
CA GLY A 200 4.68 9.62 -7.06
C GLY A 200 4.12 10.55 -8.12
N ASP A 201 4.52 10.23 -9.33
CA ASP A 201 4.18 10.94 -10.56
C ASP A 201 3.78 9.86 -11.57
N ASN A 202 2.48 9.81 -11.87
CA ASN A 202 1.83 8.86 -12.77
C ASN A 202 2.07 7.38 -12.46
N ASN A 203 2.57 7.09 -11.27
CA ASN A 203 2.89 5.74 -10.82
C ASN A 203 2.57 5.59 -9.35
N TYR A 204 2.04 4.42 -9.00
CA TYR A 204 1.44 4.17 -7.70
C TYR A 204 1.93 2.82 -7.14
N PRO A 205 2.08 2.67 -5.81
CA PRO A 205 2.30 1.39 -5.17
C PRO A 205 1.21 0.36 -5.52
N TYR A 206 1.57 -0.92 -5.51
CA TYR A 206 0.68 -2.04 -5.87
C TYR A 206 -0.66 -2.08 -5.12
N ASN A 207 -0.74 -1.45 -3.94
CA ASN A 207 -1.93 -1.38 -3.09
C ASN A 207 -2.36 0.05 -2.76
N PHE A 208 -1.99 1.03 -3.59
CA PHE A 208 -2.39 2.42 -3.43
C PHE A 208 -3.92 2.60 -3.45
N ALA A 209 -4.63 1.81 -4.28
CA ALA A 209 -6.09 1.83 -4.33
C ALA A 209 -6.73 1.44 -2.98
N ASP A 210 -6.13 0.49 -2.25
CA ASP A 210 -6.60 0.08 -0.92
C ASP A 210 -6.43 1.21 0.11
N LEU A 211 -5.32 1.99 0.02
CA LEU A 211 -5.13 3.20 0.82
C LEU A 211 -6.19 4.26 0.48
N TYR A 212 -6.41 4.50 -0.81
CA TYR A 212 -7.39 5.48 -1.25
C TYR A 212 -8.81 5.12 -0.79
N GLU A 213 -9.19 3.84 -0.85
CA GLU A 213 -10.47 3.33 -0.34
C GLU A 213 -10.61 3.53 1.17
N LEU A 214 -9.57 3.21 1.95
CA LEU A 214 -9.52 3.49 3.39
C LEU A 214 -9.72 4.98 3.71
N LEU A 215 -9.31 5.86 2.80
CA LEU A 215 -9.46 7.30 2.90
C LEU A 215 -10.71 7.84 2.19
N SER A 216 -11.62 6.98 1.70
CA SER A 216 -12.79 7.37 0.88
C SER A 216 -14.15 7.05 1.48
N PHE A 217 -14.24 6.71 2.77
CA PHE A 217 -15.55 6.51 3.41
C PHE A 217 -16.38 7.79 3.38
N ASP A 218 -17.60 7.71 2.84
CA ASP A 218 -18.59 8.76 2.95
C ASP A 218 -19.40 8.62 4.26
N LYS A 219 -20.25 9.63 4.57
CA LYS A 219 -21.09 9.69 5.78
C LYS A 219 -22.11 8.56 5.92
N THR A 220 -22.34 7.74 4.89
CA THR A 220 -23.30 6.64 4.87
C THR A 220 -22.67 5.26 5.08
N GLY A 221 -21.33 5.17 5.19
CA GLY A 221 -20.64 3.89 5.27
C GLY A 221 -20.64 3.12 3.95
N ALA A 222 -21.16 3.71 2.86
CA ALA A 222 -21.04 3.17 1.53
C ALA A 222 -19.68 3.58 0.95
N SER A 223 -18.87 2.58 0.62
CA SER A 223 -17.80 2.72 -0.37
C SER A 223 -18.37 3.36 -1.64
N LEU A 224 -17.63 4.27 -2.29
CA LEU A 224 -18.01 4.84 -3.59
C LEU A 224 -18.49 3.73 -4.55
N PRO A 225 -19.55 3.97 -5.36
CA PRO A 225 -20.05 2.98 -6.30
C PRO A 225 -18.92 2.41 -7.15
N GLY A 226 -18.91 1.08 -7.36
CA GLY A 226 -17.86 0.38 -8.11
C GLY A 226 -17.58 0.97 -9.50
N GLU A 227 -18.59 1.60 -10.11
CA GLU A 227 -18.47 2.29 -11.39
C GLU A 227 -17.61 3.57 -11.31
N ALA A 228 -17.68 4.34 -10.22
CA ALA A 228 -16.76 5.45 -9.96
C ALA A 228 -15.34 4.94 -9.63
N ARG A 229 -15.22 3.77 -8.97
CA ARG A 229 -13.91 3.14 -8.67
C ARG A 229 -13.17 2.73 -9.94
N GLY A 230 -13.90 2.24 -10.94
CA GLY A 230 -13.37 1.83 -12.23
C GLY A 230 -13.07 3.03 -13.14
N LEU A 231 -13.95 4.03 -13.20
CA LEU A 231 -13.80 5.20 -14.09
C LEU A 231 -12.69 6.16 -13.64
N TYR A 232 -12.53 6.44 -12.34
CA TYR A 232 -11.49 7.37 -11.87
C TYR A 232 -10.07 6.83 -12.08
N PHE A 233 -9.85 5.53 -11.84
CA PHE A 233 -8.55 4.90 -12.13
C PHE A 233 -8.41 4.43 -13.59
N ARG A 234 -9.49 4.08 -14.33
CA ARG A 234 -9.39 3.76 -15.77
C ARG A 234 -8.99 4.98 -16.59
N VAL A 235 -9.55 6.15 -16.31
CA VAL A 235 -9.25 7.37 -17.08
C VAL A 235 -7.79 7.81 -16.86
N GLU A 236 -7.25 7.66 -15.64
CA GLU A 236 -5.84 7.95 -15.35
C GLU A 236 -4.85 6.93 -15.96
N TRP A 237 -5.24 5.66 -16.10
CA TRP A 237 -4.40 4.64 -16.73
C TRP A 237 -4.43 4.64 -18.26
N LEU A 238 -5.51 5.13 -18.88
CA LEU A 238 -5.65 5.21 -20.34
C LEU A 238 -4.92 6.42 -20.95
N GLY A 239 -4.44 7.38 -20.15
CA GLY A 239 -3.64 8.52 -20.62
C GLY A 239 -2.23 8.14 -21.12
N ALA A 240 -1.77 6.90 -20.90
CA ALA A 240 -0.47 6.41 -21.39
C ALA A 240 -0.54 5.77 -22.80
N ARG A 241 -1.64 5.99 -23.55
CA ARG A 241 -1.72 5.63 -24.97
C ARG A 241 -1.65 6.87 -25.85
N SER A 242 -0.43 7.26 -26.19
CA SER A 242 -0.08 7.94 -27.45
C SER A 242 1.33 7.57 -27.83
#